data_AF-A0AAW2JC63-F1
#
_entry.id   AF-A0AAW2JC63-F1
#
_cell.length_a   1.000
_cell.length_b   1.000
_cell.length_c   1.000
_cell.angle_alpha   90.00
_cell.angle_beta   90.00
_cell.angle_gamma   90.00
#
_symmetry.space_group_name_H-M   'P 1'
#
loop_
_entity.id
_entity.type
_entity.pdbx_description
1 polymer ?
#
loop_
_entity_poly.entity_id
_entity_poly.type
_entity_poly.pdbx_seq_one_letter_code
_entity_poly.pdbx_strand_id
1 'polypeptide(L)'
;MRIMELIEPVEEDKEIELVPGEPEKTTRIGSRLSSQMETLTIEFLRKNSNMFAWNPSNFKGIDPEVIVHRLNVDPQAKPAK
;
A
#
# COMPACT_ATOMS: atom_id res chain seq x y z
N MET A 1 2.03 -29.71 12.90
CA MET A 1 3.29 -29.15 12.37
C MET A 1 2.91 -28.14 11.30
N ARG A 2 2.92 -26.84 11.63
CA ARG A 2 2.53 -25.76 10.71
C ARG A 2 3.79 -24.95 10.44
N ILE A 3 4.37 -25.13 9.26
CA ILE A 3 5.48 -24.31 8.79
C ILE A 3 4.81 -23.07 8.18
N MET A 4 4.50 -22.07 9.03
CA MET A 4 4.30 -20.72 8.54
C MET A 4 5.70 -20.14 8.42
N GLU A 5 6.35 -20.36 7.28
CA GLU A 5 7.48 -19.54 6.87
C GLU A 5 6.96 -18.10 6.79
N LEU A 6 7.21 -17.35 7.86
CA LEU A 6 7.19 -15.90 7.82
C LEU A 6 8.37 -15.53 6.91
N ILE A 7 8.12 -15.38 5.61
CA ILE A 7 9.08 -14.76 4.71
C ILE A 7 9.12 -13.29 5.14
N GLU A 8 9.95 -12.99 6.12
CA GLU A 8 10.34 -11.61 6.40
C GLU A 8 11.07 -11.11 5.15
N PRO A 9 10.63 -10.01 4.52
CA PRO A 9 11.42 -9.43 3.46
C PRO A 9 12.76 -9.00 4.07
N VAL A 10 13.82 -9.72 3.68
CA VAL A 10 15.23 -9.48 4.09
C VAL A 10 15.78 -8.15 3.55
N GLU A 11 14.97 -7.42 2.77
CA GLU A 11 15.35 -6.16 2.17
C GLU A 11 14.91 -4.98 3.02
N GLU A 12 15.89 -4.27 3.57
CA GLU A 12 15.68 -2.94 4.14
C GLU A 12 15.07 -2.02 3.09
N ASP A 13 14.06 -1.26 3.51
CA ASP A 13 13.36 -0.31 2.68
C ASP A 13 13.20 1.03 3.41
N LYS A 14 12.90 2.07 2.64
CA LYS A 14 12.67 3.42 3.12
C LYS A 14 11.30 3.91 2.68
N GLU A 15 10.65 4.62 3.59
CA GLU A 15 9.38 5.28 3.32
C GLU A 15 9.60 6.65 2.67
N ILE A 16 8.77 6.97 1.68
CA ILE A 16 8.77 8.25 0.98
C ILE A 16 7.34 8.79 0.84
N GLU A 17 7.19 10.11 0.85
CA GLU A 17 5.94 10.77 0.46
C GLU A 17 5.82 10.86 -1.07
N LEU A 18 4.72 10.32 -1.59
CA LEU A 18 4.35 10.40 -3.00
C LEU A 18 3.67 11.71 -3.35
N VAL A 19 3.01 12.36 -2.38
CA VAL A 19 2.43 13.70 -2.55
C VAL A 19 2.97 14.60 -1.44
N PRO A 20 3.78 15.63 -1.77
CA PRO A 20 4.37 16.50 -0.77
C PRO A 20 3.31 17.15 0.13
N GLY A 21 3.45 16.96 1.45
CA GLY A 21 2.54 17.53 2.43
C GLY A 21 1.29 16.69 2.73
N GLU A 22 1.15 15.51 2.13
CA GLU A 22 0.13 14.51 2.45
C GLU A 22 0.80 13.28 3.09
N PRO A 23 1.03 13.27 4.42
CA PRO A 23 1.80 12.22 5.10
C PRO A 23 1.14 10.84 5.06
N GLU A 24 -0.15 10.76 4.71
CA GLU A 24 -0.87 9.52 4.49
C GLU A 24 -0.65 8.91 3.10
N LYS A 25 -0.06 9.66 2.16
CA LYS A 25 0.22 9.21 0.79
C LYS A 25 1.68 8.82 0.64
N THR A 26 2.07 7.77 1.34
CA THR A 26 3.44 7.23 1.32
C THR A 26 3.55 5.93 0.53
N THR A 27 4.78 5.57 0.18
CA THR A 27 5.14 4.23 -0.27
C THR A 27 6.54 3.87 0.20
N ARG A 28 6.93 2.61 0.03
CA ARG A 28 8.25 2.11 0.44
C ARG A 28 9.06 1.70 -0.79
N ILE A 29 10.32 2.09 -0.83
CA ILE A 29 11.28 1.72 -1.88
C ILE A 29 12.52 1.08 -1.24
N GLY A 30 13.19 0.18 -1.95
CA GLY A 30 14.38 -0.49 -1.42
C GLY A 30 15.46 0.49 -0.95
N SER A 31 16.07 0.24 0.20
CA SER A 31 17.07 1.13 0.80
C SER A 31 18.40 1.09 0.04
N ARG A 32 18.68 0.01 -0.68
CA ARG A 32 19.93 -0.28 -1.39
C ARG A 32 20.00 0.26 -2.82
N LEU A 33 19.04 1.09 -3.23
CA LEU A 33 19.10 1.76 -4.53
C LEU A 33 20.28 2.73 -4.57
N SER A 34 20.96 2.81 -5.72
CA SER A 34 21.93 3.89 -5.94
C SER A 34 21.22 5.24 -5.89
N SER A 35 21.92 6.31 -5.51
CA SER A 35 21.31 7.65 -5.38
C SER A 35 20.63 8.12 -6.67
N GLN A 36 21.19 7.77 -7.83
CA GLN A 36 20.58 8.07 -9.13
C GLN A 36 19.27 7.27 -9.34
N MET A 37 19.30 5.96 -9.08
CA MET A 37 18.13 5.11 -9.27
C MET A 37 17.01 5.47 -8.28
N GLU A 38 17.37 5.76 -7.04
CA GLU A 38 16.45 6.27 -6.02
C GLU A 38 15.74 7.54 -6.51
N THR A 39 16.49 8.53 -6.98
CA THR A 39 15.92 9.80 -7.45
C THR A 39 14.95 9.57 -8.60
N LEU A 40 15.36 8.80 -9.62
CA LEU A 40 14.51 8.45 -10.76
C LEU A 40 13.26 7.67 -10.34
N THR A 41 13.39 6.79 -9.34
CA THR A 41 12.27 6.01 -8.80
C THR A 41 11.28 6.91 -8.07
N ILE A 42 11.76 7.81 -7.21
CA ILE A 42 10.92 8.77 -6.49
C ILE A 42 10.20 9.69 -7.48
N GLU A 43 10.90 10.23 -8.48
CA GLU A 43 10.30 11.08 -9.50
C GLU A 43 9.23 10.35 -10.31
N PHE A 44 9.51 9.11 -10.73
CA PHE A 44 8.56 8.28 -11.45
C PHE A 44 7.30 8.02 -10.61
N LEU A 45 7.46 7.63 -9.34
CA LEU A 45 6.33 7.32 -8.47
C LEU A 45 5.49 8.57 -8.15
N ARG A 46 6.13 9.72 -7.90
CA ARG A 46 5.44 11.00 -7.68
C ARG A 46 4.66 11.45 -8.91
N LYS A 47 5.24 11.31 -10.11
CA LYS A 47 4.57 11.62 -11.38
C LYS A 47 3.31 10.77 -11.61
N ASN A 48 3.27 9.56 -11.04
CA ASN A 48 2.16 8.63 -11.15
C ASN A 48 1.43 8.42 -9.81
N SER A 49 1.46 9.42 -8.92
CA SER A 49 0.91 9.31 -7.56
C SER A 49 -0.58 8.95 -7.54
N ASN A 50 -1.33 9.32 -8.57
CA ASN A 50 -2.74 8.93 -8.74
C ASN A 50 -2.95 7.40 -8.89
N MET A 51 -1.95 6.65 -9.35
CA MET A 51 -2.02 5.20 -9.47
C MET A 51 -1.55 4.48 -8.21
N PHE A 52 -0.55 5.04 -7.51
CA PHE A 52 0.10 4.38 -6.38
C PHE A 52 -0.38 4.84 -5.00
N ALA A 53 -0.91 6.07 -4.88
CA ALA A 53 -1.43 6.66 -3.64
C ALA A 53 -2.96 6.80 -3.64
N TRP A 54 -3.63 5.96 -4.42
CA TRP A 54 -5.08 5.79 -4.45
C TRP A 54 -5.64 5.31 -3.10
N ASN A 55 -6.71 5.94 -2.64
CA ASN A 55 -7.60 5.41 -1.61
C ASN A 55 -8.89 4.88 -2.27
N PRO A 56 -9.61 3.94 -1.62
CA PRO A 56 -10.87 3.42 -2.15
C PRO A 56 -11.91 4.52 -2.46
N SER A 57 -11.89 5.63 -1.72
CA SER A 57 -12.76 6.79 -1.94
C SER A 57 -12.41 7.61 -3.19
N ASN A 58 -11.23 7.41 -3.80
CA ASN A 58 -10.84 8.04 -5.06
C ASN A 58 -11.55 7.40 -6.26
N PHE A 59 -12.11 6.21 -6.11
CA PHE A 59 -12.98 5.59 -7.12
C PHE A 59 -14.37 6.22 -7.12
N LYS A 60 -14.51 7.33 -7.83
CA LYS A 60 -15.82 7.88 -8.15
C LYS A 60 -16.33 7.22 -9.42
N GLY A 61 -17.16 6.19 -9.28
CA GLY A 61 -17.89 5.64 -10.42
C GLY A 61 -18.22 4.16 -10.33
N ILE A 62 -17.58 3.41 -9.44
CA ILE A 62 -17.97 2.02 -9.18
C ILE A 62 -18.61 1.97 -7.81
N ASP A 63 -19.86 1.53 -7.79
CA ASP A 63 -20.65 1.41 -6.57
C ASP A 63 -19.86 0.58 -5.54
N PRO A 64 -19.70 1.05 -4.28
CA PRO A 64 -19.12 0.26 -3.20
C PRO A 64 -19.75 -1.13 -3.05
N GLU A 65 -21.03 -1.32 -3.41
CA GLU A 65 -21.64 -2.64 -3.48
C GLU A 65 -20.99 -3.59 -4.49
N VAL A 66 -20.36 -3.06 -5.53
CA VAL A 66 -19.69 -3.82 -6.59
C VAL A 66 -18.22 -4.06 -6.27
N ILE A 67 -17.51 -3.11 -5.65
CA ILE A 67 -16.06 -3.22 -5.40
C ILE A 67 -15.69 -3.78 -4.02
N VAL A 68 -16.60 -3.76 -3.05
CA VAL A 68 -16.33 -4.26 -1.69
C VAL A 68 -16.78 -5.71 -1.56
N HIS A 69 -15.84 -6.60 -1.26
CA HIS A 69 -16.20 -7.95 -0.83
C HIS A 69 -16.70 -7.92 0.62
N ARG A 70 -17.96 -8.34 0.84
CA ARG A 70 -18.55 -8.45 2.18
C ARG A 70 -18.49 -9.91 2.63
N LEU A 71 -17.86 -10.14 3.77
CA LEU A 71 -17.93 -11.43 4.43
C LEU A 71 -19.33 -11.59 5.05
N ASN A 72 -19.97 -12.73 4.80
CA ASN A 72 -21.23 -13.08 5.45
C ASN A 72 -20.95 -13.55 6.89
N VAL A 73 -20.68 -12.59 7.78
CA VAL A 73 -20.38 -12.85 9.19
C VAL A 73 -21.62 -12.62 10.06
N ASP A 74 -21.77 -13.47 11.08
CA ASP A 74 -22.74 -13.24 12.15
C ASP A 74 -22.37 -11.94 12.90
N PRO A 75 -23.27 -10.94 13.00
CA PRO A 75 -23.01 -9.71 13.75
C PRO A 75 -22.68 -9.94 15.23
N GLN A 76 -23.05 -11.08 15.79
CA GLN A 76 -22.75 -11.46 17.18
C GLN A 76 -21.42 -12.21 17.31
N ALA A 77 -20.77 -12.58 16.20
CA ALA A 77 -19.49 -13.25 16.23
C ALA A 77 -18.41 -12.32 16.78
N LYS A 78 -17.65 -12.83 17.76
CA LYS A 78 -16.50 -12.11 18.30
C LYS A 78 -15.27 -12.37 17.43
N PRO A 79 -14.40 -11.37 17.21
CA PRO A 79 -13.15 -11.57 16.49
C PRO A 79 -12.30 -12.64 17.18
N ALA A 80 -11.85 -13.64 16.40
CA ALA A 80 -10.84 -14.58 16.86
C ALA A 80 -9.45 -13.94 16.70
N LYS A 81 -8.57 -14.19 17.67
CA LYS A 81 -7.17 -13.75 17.67
C LYS A 81 -6.26 -14.75 16.96
#